data_AF-A0A955PA85-F1
#
_entry.id   AF-A0A955PA85-F1
#
_cell.length_a   1.000
_cell.length_b   1.000
_cell.length_c   1.000
_cell.angle_alpha   90.00
_cell.angle_beta   90.00
_cell.angle_gamma   90.00
#
_symmetry.space_group_name_H-M   'P 1'
#
loop_
_entity.id
_entity.type
_entity.pdbx_description
1 polymer ?
#
loop_
_entity_poly.entity_id
_entity_poly.type
_entity_poly.pdbx_seq_one_letter_code
_entity_poly.pdbx_strand_id
1 'polypeptide(L)'
;NVSTNGSYGIVAIQGGLMRVDGSSRVDANQGAALSLEQTELDMRFESLSSVEDPNEGIYLKEIGGILQVDGPTTVTNSGKSAIRIIDSSGVIDLGSLAIDNTTSNQNGLHATGTIASVSTTGGTVTTGMGVPILVDGQGTPMPLSVLVESVSCDGAANGIVLYDATGYFTVSGDGTTPGSGGTLQATVGNTVELMNAKNISLNLMNIVDSGQNGIDGTGVEGFALQGCEITGAGDGLDEDAISFDDLNQTNLMGQVEILNSRISGMAHHGIDIENFSGSVASLLIQGCTITDNRTSGFGGSGVRVRANGTSTIAAAQIRDCSFSQLDGAGIIADSGGMSGYIQVAIENNTLTDIDVNAILISPFGNGTGDFSVTGNPEISKVHTDDAVAISTTAASASVVFSNNPNVDFDPMVFFGNNALFVRQDGDGDLEMTVENNQFSNSDLEGIFATARDGLGHLNLLLGGNTVAAPLTAFADGVFVRSQNTNTLCLNLSTADGAGNNNSTGNSGSGYRTSQQDTSIFNLQGFAGGDSSAVETFIEANNTGTATGMGTYGIGDCVTP
;
A
#
# COMPACT_ATOMS: atom_id res chain seq x y z
N ASN A 1 -3.88 40.11 30.16
CA ASN A 1 -2.96 40.49 29.07
C ASN A 1 -1.57 40.72 29.62
N VAL A 2 -0.60 39.94 29.16
CA VAL A 2 0.82 40.07 29.49
C VAL A 2 1.57 40.36 28.19
N SER A 3 2.47 41.34 28.21
CA SER A 3 3.38 41.58 27.10
C SER A 3 4.78 41.86 27.65
N THR A 4 5.78 41.17 27.10
CA THR A 4 7.17 41.23 27.58
C THR A 4 8.15 41.40 26.41
N ASN A 5 9.33 41.97 26.72
CA ASN A 5 10.45 42.08 25.81
C ASN A 5 11.74 41.74 26.56
N GLY A 6 12.40 40.65 26.19
CA GLY A 6 13.56 40.07 26.88
C GLY A 6 13.22 39.33 28.17
N SER A 7 11.99 38.83 28.32
CA SER A 7 11.54 38.12 29.53
C SER A 7 10.35 37.20 29.22
N TYR A 8 10.14 36.21 30.09
CA TYR A 8 9.01 35.29 30.04
C TYR A 8 7.66 36.00 30.28
N GLY A 9 6.61 35.53 29.61
CA GLY A 9 5.23 35.94 29.83
C GLY A 9 4.71 35.46 31.19
N ILE A 10 4.40 34.17 31.30
CA ILE A 10 3.97 33.54 32.56
C ILE A 10 4.94 32.41 32.92
N VAL A 11 5.43 32.46 34.16
CA VAL A 11 6.32 31.43 34.72
C VAL A 11 5.71 30.91 36.02
N ALA A 12 5.67 29.59 36.17
CA ALA A 12 5.32 28.95 37.43
C ALA A 12 6.09 27.64 37.58
N ILE A 13 6.62 27.41 38.78
CA ILE A 13 7.27 26.16 39.17
C ILE A 13 6.62 25.79 40.50
N GLN A 14 5.97 24.62 40.56
CA GLN A 14 5.22 24.19 41.75
C GLN A 14 4.10 25.18 42.13
N GLY A 15 3.38 25.69 41.13
CA GLY A 15 2.49 26.84 41.26
C GLY A 15 1.16 26.59 42.01
N GLY A 16 0.82 25.34 42.34
CA GLY A 16 -0.52 24.99 42.81
C GLY A 16 -1.57 25.17 41.70
N LEU A 17 -2.78 25.63 42.04
CA LEU A 17 -3.80 25.99 41.05
C LEU A 17 -3.53 27.39 40.50
N MET A 18 -3.37 27.48 39.18
CA MET A 18 -3.34 28.74 38.46
C MET A 18 -4.57 28.89 37.58
N ARG A 19 -5.26 30.01 37.76
CA ARG A 19 -6.48 30.32 37.03
C ARG A 19 -6.33 31.59 36.21
N VAL A 20 -6.73 31.52 34.94
CA VAL A 20 -6.84 32.67 34.04
C VAL A 20 -8.22 32.64 33.42
N ASP A 21 -9.07 33.56 33.86
CA ASP A 21 -10.42 33.74 33.32
C ASP A 21 -10.46 34.80 32.21
N GLY A 22 -11.29 34.57 31.19
CA GLY A 22 -11.63 35.54 30.15
C GLY A 22 -10.67 35.56 28.95
N SER A 23 -10.84 36.55 28.07
CA SER A 23 -10.07 36.74 26.82
C SER A 23 -8.68 37.35 27.10
N SER A 24 -7.81 36.58 27.76
CA SER A 24 -6.45 37.01 28.07
C SER A 24 -5.47 36.69 26.95
N ARG A 25 -4.52 37.59 26.68
CA ARG A 25 -3.44 37.39 25.69
C ARG A 25 -2.06 37.40 26.35
N VAL A 26 -1.14 36.60 25.85
CA VAL A 26 0.29 36.64 26.23
C VAL A 26 1.14 36.83 25.00
N ASP A 27 1.91 37.93 24.95
CA ASP A 27 2.81 38.27 23.84
C ASP A 27 4.24 38.48 24.37
N ALA A 28 5.10 37.48 24.22
CA ALA A 28 6.48 37.51 24.70
C ALA A 28 7.48 37.63 23.54
N ASN A 29 8.24 38.72 23.52
CA ASN A 29 9.36 38.91 22.60
C ASN A 29 10.68 38.61 23.33
N GLN A 30 11.56 37.81 22.73
CA GLN A 30 12.79 37.29 23.33
C GLN A 30 12.54 36.56 24.67
N GLY A 31 11.47 35.76 24.72
CA GLY A 31 11.05 35.04 25.91
C GLY A 31 9.88 34.09 25.66
N ALA A 32 9.73 33.07 26.50
CA ALA A 32 8.62 32.11 26.38
C ALA A 32 7.30 32.79 26.74
N ALA A 33 6.24 32.46 26.01
CA ALA A 33 4.89 32.87 26.39
C ALA A 33 4.50 32.22 27.73
N LEU A 34 4.71 30.91 27.82
CA LEU A 34 4.46 30.10 29.02
C LEU A 34 5.69 29.24 29.34
N SER A 35 6.08 29.21 30.62
CA SER A 35 7.06 28.27 31.16
C SER A 35 6.54 27.73 32.49
N LEU A 36 5.81 26.62 32.43
CA LEU A 36 5.05 26.06 33.55
C LEU A 36 5.55 24.66 33.89
N GLU A 37 5.78 24.41 35.18
CA GLU A 37 6.19 23.11 35.71
C GLU A 37 5.41 22.78 37.00
N GLN A 38 4.94 21.52 37.12
CA GLN A 38 4.29 21.00 38.33
C GLN A 38 3.13 21.89 38.81
N THR A 39 2.22 22.23 37.91
CA THR A 39 1.16 23.22 38.15
C THR A 39 -0.19 22.69 37.65
N GLU A 40 -1.25 22.92 38.43
CA GLU A 40 -2.64 22.62 38.05
C GLU A 40 -3.23 23.84 37.35
N LEU A 41 -3.78 23.67 36.13
CA LEU A 41 -4.29 24.77 35.32
C LEU A 41 -5.82 24.84 35.28
N ASP A 42 -6.33 26.05 35.32
CA ASP A 42 -7.69 26.43 34.89
C ASP A 42 -7.51 27.70 34.05
N MET A 43 -6.80 27.55 32.93
CA MET A 43 -6.33 28.68 32.11
C MET A 43 -7.02 28.72 30.77
N ARG A 44 -7.59 29.87 30.43
CA ARG A 44 -8.11 30.17 29.09
C ARG A 44 -7.48 31.44 28.53
N PHE A 45 -6.98 31.36 27.30
CA PHE A 45 -6.37 32.47 26.56
C PHE A 45 -7.09 32.71 25.24
N GLU A 46 -7.13 33.97 24.81
CA GLU A 46 -7.50 34.36 23.45
C GLU A 46 -6.35 34.10 22.47
N SER A 47 -5.10 34.31 22.88
CA SER A 47 -3.92 33.99 22.07
C SER A 47 -2.65 33.88 22.91
N LEU A 48 -1.70 33.09 22.43
CA LEU A 48 -0.34 32.98 22.95
C LEU A 48 0.67 33.31 21.84
N SER A 49 1.69 34.11 22.14
CA SER A 49 2.76 34.45 21.21
C SER A 49 4.12 34.44 21.89
N SER A 50 5.10 33.76 21.29
CA SER A 50 6.51 33.79 21.66
C SER A 50 7.39 33.99 20.42
N VAL A 51 8.34 34.91 20.50
CA VAL A 51 9.28 35.21 19.42
C VAL A 51 10.71 35.20 19.98
N GLU A 52 11.64 34.53 19.31
CA GLU A 52 13.07 34.52 19.63
C GLU A 52 13.41 34.10 21.08
N ASP A 53 12.62 33.21 21.70
CA ASP A 53 12.98 32.66 23.01
C ASP A 53 14.25 31.81 22.91
N PRO A 54 15.29 31.98 23.75
CA PRO A 54 16.52 31.19 23.66
C PRO A 54 16.36 29.71 24.06
N ASN A 55 15.22 29.33 24.62
CA ASN A 55 14.84 28.00 25.06
C ASN A 55 13.59 27.54 24.28
N GLU A 56 12.52 27.17 24.99
CA GLU A 56 11.23 26.77 24.45
C GLU A 56 10.23 27.94 24.46
N GLY A 57 9.57 28.23 23.34
CA GLY A 57 8.58 29.32 23.26
C GLY A 57 7.34 29.09 24.13
N ILE A 58 6.94 27.82 24.27
CA ILE A 58 5.98 27.34 25.27
C ILE A 58 6.54 26.06 25.88
N TYR A 59 6.69 26.05 27.21
CA TYR A 59 7.14 24.90 27.98
C TYR A 59 6.11 24.50 29.04
N LEU A 60 5.64 23.25 28.95
CA LEU A 60 4.67 22.65 29.84
C LEU A 60 5.22 21.31 30.35
N LYS A 61 5.47 21.19 31.66
CA LYS A 61 5.94 19.95 32.26
C LYS A 61 5.14 19.57 33.50
N GLU A 62 4.73 18.31 33.58
CA GLU A 62 4.00 17.79 34.75
C GLU A 62 2.77 18.66 35.08
N ILE A 63 2.05 19.04 34.03
CA ILE A 63 0.88 19.92 34.12
C ILE A 63 -0.39 19.09 34.38
N GLY A 64 -1.24 19.55 35.29
CA GLY A 64 -2.59 19.06 35.50
C GLY A 64 -3.65 20.08 35.07
N GLY A 65 -4.93 19.72 35.17
CA GLY A 65 -6.05 20.62 34.85
C GLY A 65 -6.26 20.86 33.35
N ILE A 66 -6.60 22.10 32.97
CA ILE A 66 -6.95 22.49 31.60
C ILE A 66 -6.19 23.76 31.19
N LEU A 67 -5.54 23.70 30.03
CA LEU A 67 -5.10 24.86 29.24
C LEU A 67 -5.91 24.92 27.96
N GLN A 68 -6.57 26.05 27.72
CA GLN A 68 -7.34 26.30 26.50
C GLN A 68 -6.90 27.60 25.82
N VAL A 69 -6.66 27.56 24.52
CA VAL A 69 -6.41 28.74 23.68
C VAL A 69 -7.50 28.83 22.61
N ASP A 70 -8.32 29.88 22.67
CA ASP A 70 -9.44 30.07 21.73
C ASP A 70 -9.00 30.56 20.34
N GLY A 71 -7.83 31.18 20.24
CA GLY A 71 -7.28 31.74 19.02
C GLY A 71 -5.89 31.16 18.67
N PRO A 72 -4.99 31.94 18.07
CA PRO A 72 -3.71 31.42 17.63
C PRO A 72 -2.72 31.23 18.77
N THR A 73 -1.98 30.14 18.68
CA THR A 73 -0.72 29.91 19.37
C THR A 73 0.43 30.09 18.37
N THR A 74 1.12 31.21 18.48
CA THR A 74 2.21 31.60 17.57
C THR A 74 3.56 31.45 18.25
N VAL A 75 4.48 30.70 17.65
CA VAL A 75 5.85 30.59 18.15
C VAL A 75 6.84 30.72 17.01
N THR A 76 7.78 31.66 17.13
CA THR A 76 8.76 31.94 16.09
C THR A 76 10.19 31.87 16.64
N ASN A 77 11.06 31.07 16.01
CA ASN A 77 12.50 31.02 16.26
C ASN A 77 12.91 30.77 17.72
N SER A 78 12.28 29.79 18.39
CA SER A 78 12.73 29.30 19.70
C SER A 78 14.05 28.55 19.60
N GLY A 79 14.98 28.76 20.53
CA GLY A 79 16.31 28.14 20.58
C GLY A 79 16.29 26.63 20.85
N LYS A 80 15.13 26.07 21.21
CA LYS A 80 14.78 24.65 21.30
C LYS A 80 13.42 24.43 20.64
N SER A 81 12.67 23.39 21.04
CA SER A 81 11.32 23.14 20.54
C SER A 81 10.42 24.37 20.70
N ALA A 82 9.64 24.70 19.67
CA ALA A 82 8.72 25.82 19.71
C ALA A 82 7.68 25.63 20.82
N ILE A 83 7.06 24.45 20.86
CA ILE A 83 6.17 24.03 21.94
C ILE A 83 6.69 22.70 22.48
N ARG A 84 6.89 22.61 23.80
CA ARG A 84 7.33 21.40 24.48
C ARG A 84 6.40 21.03 25.61
N ILE A 85 5.89 19.80 25.56
CA ILE A 85 4.96 19.23 26.55
C ILE A 85 5.56 17.92 27.07
N ILE A 86 5.65 17.78 28.39
CA ILE A 86 6.25 16.62 29.05
C ILE A 86 5.36 16.14 30.20
N ASP A 87 5.04 14.85 30.24
CA ASP A 87 4.40 14.16 31.38
C ASP A 87 3.19 14.89 31.98
N SER A 88 2.34 15.47 31.13
CA SER A 88 1.25 16.36 31.54
C SER A 88 -0.11 15.66 31.57
N SER A 89 -0.62 15.37 32.77
CA SER A 89 -1.96 14.81 33.00
C SER A 89 -3.13 15.76 32.66
N GLY A 90 -2.85 17.02 32.33
CA GLY A 90 -3.85 18.01 31.94
C GLY A 90 -4.32 17.88 30.49
N VAL A 91 -5.47 18.48 30.20
CA VAL A 91 -5.98 18.68 28.84
C VAL A 91 -5.35 19.94 28.26
N ILE A 92 -4.67 19.79 27.13
CA ILE A 92 -3.95 20.88 26.47
C ILE A 92 -4.58 21.14 25.10
N ASP A 93 -5.29 22.26 24.98
CA ASP A 93 -5.86 22.79 23.74
C ASP A 93 -5.11 24.07 23.33
N LEU A 94 -4.37 23.97 22.24
CA LEU A 94 -3.50 25.02 21.73
C LEU A 94 -4.18 25.92 20.69
N GLY A 95 -5.46 25.68 20.38
CA GLY A 95 -6.15 26.40 19.31
C GLY A 95 -5.48 26.17 17.96
N SER A 96 -5.41 27.20 17.12
CA SER A 96 -4.72 27.11 15.82
C SER A 96 -3.23 27.37 15.98
N LEU A 97 -2.37 26.58 15.34
CA LEU A 97 -0.92 26.75 15.40
C LEU A 97 -0.40 27.71 14.33
N ALA A 98 0.59 28.52 14.69
CA ALA A 98 1.41 29.27 13.75
C ALA A 98 2.87 29.18 14.20
N ILE A 99 3.51 28.05 13.89
CA ILE A 99 4.88 27.76 14.30
C ILE A 99 5.81 27.98 13.11
N ASP A 100 6.82 28.83 13.30
CA ASP A 100 7.95 29.01 12.37
C ASP A 100 9.27 28.93 13.15
N ASN A 101 9.88 27.75 13.14
CA ASN A 101 11.14 27.47 13.83
C ASN A 101 12.27 27.16 12.83
N THR A 102 12.28 27.89 11.72
CA THR A 102 13.22 27.66 10.60
C THR A 102 14.65 28.07 10.91
N THR A 103 14.87 29.19 11.61
CA THR A 103 16.24 29.70 11.82
C THR A 103 16.97 29.02 12.96
N SER A 104 16.25 28.51 13.97
CA SER A 104 16.84 27.80 15.10
C SER A 104 17.15 26.33 14.80
N ASN A 105 16.54 25.77 13.75
CA ASN A 105 16.65 24.35 13.39
C ASN A 105 16.24 23.40 14.51
N GLN A 106 15.16 23.74 15.21
CA GLN A 106 14.64 22.95 16.32
C GLN A 106 13.20 22.49 16.05
N ASN A 107 12.71 21.56 16.87
CA ASN A 107 11.40 20.95 16.67
C ASN A 107 10.26 21.99 16.72
N GLY A 108 9.14 21.68 16.09
CA GLY A 108 7.91 22.47 16.19
C GLY A 108 7.14 22.10 17.45
N LEU A 109 6.12 21.25 17.30
CA LEU A 109 5.38 20.66 18.41
C LEU A 109 6.10 19.40 18.89
N HIS A 110 6.51 19.39 20.15
CA HIS A 110 7.19 18.26 20.79
C HIS A 110 6.44 17.84 22.07
N ALA A 111 5.70 16.74 22.00
CA ALA A 111 4.94 16.17 23.10
C ALA A 111 5.50 14.79 23.46
N THR A 112 5.94 14.59 24.71
CA THR A 112 6.55 13.32 25.13
C THR A 112 6.11 12.89 26.53
N GLY A 113 6.09 11.57 26.75
CA GLY A 113 5.72 10.95 28.01
C GLY A 113 4.22 10.80 28.18
N THR A 114 3.74 10.71 29.42
CA THR A 114 2.31 10.50 29.68
C THR A 114 1.54 11.81 29.60
N ILE A 115 0.82 12.06 28.50
CA ILE A 115 -0.01 13.25 28.32
C ILE A 115 -1.49 12.85 28.18
N ALA A 116 -2.38 13.52 28.92
CA ALA A 116 -3.80 13.16 28.92
C ALA A 116 -4.49 13.49 27.59
N SER A 117 -4.21 14.66 27.00
CA SER A 117 -4.55 14.95 25.60
C SER A 117 -3.83 16.19 25.08
N VAL A 118 -3.54 16.19 23.77
CA VAL A 118 -3.09 17.38 23.02
C VAL A 118 -4.06 17.62 21.87
N SER A 119 -4.53 18.85 21.73
CA SER A 119 -5.46 19.22 20.66
C SER A 119 -5.10 20.54 19.99
N THR A 120 -5.43 20.63 18.71
CA THR A 120 -5.28 21.82 17.86
C THR A 120 -6.47 21.92 16.91
N THR A 121 -6.79 23.12 16.45
CA THR A 121 -7.95 23.37 15.57
C THR A 121 -7.57 23.70 14.13
N GLY A 122 -6.27 23.75 13.81
CA GLY A 122 -5.73 24.03 12.48
C GLY A 122 -4.36 24.70 12.52
N GLY A 123 -3.98 25.31 11.40
CA GLY A 123 -2.80 26.16 11.28
C GLY A 123 -1.55 25.45 10.76
N THR A 124 -0.39 26.12 10.84
CA THR A 124 0.83 25.70 10.14
C THR A 124 1.98 25.42 11.10
N VAL A 125 2.77 24.40 10.79
CA VAL A 125 4.01 24.07 11.52
C VAL A 125 5.17 23.95 10.54
N THR A 126 6.12 24.87 10.62
CA THR A 126 7.30 24.90 9.75
C THR A 126 8.57 24.96 10.57
N THR A 127 9.53 24.10 10.24
CA THR A 127 10.86 24.05 10.89
C THR A 127 11.96 24.02 9.82
N GLY A 128 13.21 24.19 10.26
CA GLY A 128 14.39 23.92 9.43
C GLY A 128 14.76 22.43 9.54
N MET A 129 15.93 22.15 10.11
CA MET A 129 16.39 20.76 10.35
C MET A 129 15.79 20.09 11.61
N GLY A 130 14.90 20.76 12.34
CA GLY A 130 14.19 20.16 13.47
C GLY A 130 12.93 19.44 13.01
N VAL A 131 12.41 18.49 13.79
CA VAL A 131 11.19 17.74 13.46
C VAL A 131 9.95 18.64 13.69
N PRO A 132 9.15 18.97 12.67
CA PRO A 132 7.92 19.75 12.83
C PRO A 132 6.96 19.20 13.89
N ILE A 133 6.65 17.90 13.81
CA ILE A 133 5.72 17.22 14.71
C ILE A 133 6.42 16.00 15.29
N LEU A 134 6.65 16.03 16.61
CA LEU A 134 7.20 14.92 17.37
C LEU A 134 6.27 14.60 18.54
N VAL A 135 5.59 13.46 18.46
CA VAL A 135 4.75 12.92 19.52
C VAL A 135 5.28 11.54 19.91
N ASP A 136 5.55 11.35 21.20
CA ASP A 136 6.04 10.08 21.75
C ASP A 136 5.39 9.77 23.11
N GLY A 137 4.43 8.84 23.12
CA GLY A 137 3.76 8.37 24.32
C GLY A 137 4.61 7.47 25.24
N GLN A 138 5.82 7.08 24.82
CA GLN A 138 6.75 6.24 25.57
C GLN A 138 6.13 4.92 26.07
N GLY A 139 5.43 4.22 25.19
CA GLY A 139 4.70 2.98 25.46
C GLY A 139 3.33 3.18 26.10
N THR A 140 2.91 4.42 26.34
CA THR A 140 1.56 4.75 26.84
C THR A 140 0.78 5.49 25.77
N PRO A 141 -0.40 4.97 25.36
CA PRO A 141 -1.26 5.65 24.39
C PRO A 141 -1.51 7.13 24.75
N MET A 142 -1.09 8.05 23.89
CA MET A 142 -1.32 9.49 24.02
C MET A 142 -2.53 9.91 23.16
N PRO A 143 -3.64 10.36 23.75
CA PRO A 143 -4.79 10.83 22.98
C PRO A 143 -4.49 12.15 22.26
N LEU A 144 -4.62 12.15 20.93
CA LEU A 144 -4.50 13.31 20.07
C LEU A 144 -5.87 13.75 19.54
N SER A 145 -6.02 15.05 19.35
CA SER A 145 -7.04 15.66 18.49
C SER A 145 -6.39 16.79 17.73
N VAL A 146 -5.41 16.42 16.90
CA VAL A 146 -4.51 17.35 16.22
C VAL A 146 -4.97 17.51 14.78
N LEU A 147 -5.41 18.71 14.46
CA LEU A 147 -5.66 19.19 13.10
C LEU A 147 -4.67 20.30 12.77
N VAL A 148 -3.96 20.17 11.66
CA VAL A 148 -3.10 21.20 11.08
C VAL A 148 -3.39 21.31 9.59
N GLU A 149 -3.23 22.51 9.04
CA GLU A 149 -3.39 22.77 7.61
C GLU A 149 -2.15 22.33 6.84
N SER A 150 -0.95 22.65 7.34
CA SER A 150 0.31 22.28 6.69
C SER A 150 1.45 21.97 7.66
N VAL A 151 2.31 21.03 7.27
CA VAL A 151 3.54 20.67 8.00
C VAL A 151 4.72 20.72 7.04
N SER A 152 5.83 21.37 7.42
CA SER A 152 7.00 21.49 6.53
C SER A 152 8.35 21.51 7.22
N CYS A 153 9.35 20.89 6.61
CA CYS A 153 10.76 20.90 7.02
C CYS A 153 11.71 20.73 5.83
N ASP A 154 12.97 21.10 6.02
CA ASP A 154 14.06 20.93 5.04
C ASP A 154 15.32 20.45 5.77
N GLY A 155 15.74 19.21 5.54
CA GLY A 155 16.96 18.64 6.13
C GLY A 155 16.78 18.01 7.52
N ALA A 156 15.56 17.78 7.99
CA ALA A 156 15.31 17.18 9.30
C ALA A 156 15.64 15.69 9.35
N ALA A 157 15.83 15.12 10.56
CA ALA A 157 15.97 13.67 10.69
C ALA A 157 14.72 12.94 10.18
N ASN A 158 13.55 13.41 10.62
CA ASN A 158 12.22 13.01 10.17
C ASN A 158 11.35 14.28 10.04
N GLY A 159 10.25 14.22 9.29
CA GLY A 159 9.27 15.31 9.18
C GLY A 159 8.11 15.18 10.18
N ILE A 160 7.52 14.00 10.30
CA ILE A 160 6.46 13.71 11.27
C ILE A 160 6.83 12.42 11.99
N VAL A 161 6.79 12.44 13.33
CA VAL A 161 7.02 11.26 14.17
C VAL A 161 5.86 11.13 15.15
N LEU A 162 5.16 10.00 15.09
CA LEU A 162 4.03 9.68 15.97
C LEU A 162 4.21 8.29 16.57
N TYR A 163 4.59 8.24 17.85
CA TYR A 163 4.70 7.01 18.62
C TYR A 163 3.65 6.93 19.72
N ASP A 164 2.98 5.77 19.78
CA ASP A 164 1.89 5.47 20.72
C ASP A 164 0.77 6.53 20.69
N ALA A 165 0.49 7.07 19.51
CA ALA A 165 -0.52 8.09 19.32
C ALA A 165 -1.91 7.48 19.10
N THR A 166 -2.91 7.91 19.87
CA THR A 166 -4.32 7.53 19.69
C THR A 166 -5.19 8.76 19.43
N GLY A 167 -6.50 8.60 19.26
CA GLY A 167 -7.35 9.72 18.84
C GLY A 167 -7.20 9.94 17.34
N TYR A 168 -6.85 11.14 16.89
CA TYR A 168 -6.54 11.42 15.47
C TYR A 168 -5.43 12.45 15.30
N PHE A 169 -4.70 12.33 14.18
CA PHE A 169 -3.79 13.33 13.66
C PHE A 169 -4.11 13.57 12.17
N THR A 170 -4.33 14.82 11.79
CA THR A 170 -4.73 15.19 10.43
C THR A 170 -3.94 16.39 9.92
N VAL A 171 -3.32 16.22 8.75
CA VAL A 171 -2.87 17.32 7.89
C VAL A 171 -3.92 17.49 6.81
N SER A 172 -4.63 18.63 6.78
CA SER A 172 -5.78 18.80 5.89
C SER A 172 -5.44 19.36 4.51
N GLY A 173 -4.36 20.13 4.39
CA GLY A 173 -4.18 21.05 3.28
C GLY A 173 -5.34 22.05 3.16
N ASP A 174 -5.49 22.63 1.98
CA ASP A 174 -6.60 23.54 1.63
C ASP A 174 -7.80 22.82 0.97
N GLY A 175 -7.70 21.49 0.79
CA GLY A 175 -8.70 20.63 0.17
C GLY A 175 -8.71 20.58 -1.37
N THR A 176 -7.87 21.38 -2.06
CA THR A 176 -7.90 21.48 -3.53
C THR A 176 -6.55 21.60 -4.23
N THR A 177 -5.53 22.14 -3.57
CA THR A 177 -4.23 22.45 -4.16
C THR A 177 -3.22 21.37 -3.75
N PRO A 178 -2.64 20.62 -4.71
CA PRO A 178 -1.52 19.72 -4.42
C PRO A 178 -0.38 20.45 -3.70
N GLY A 179 0.17 19.84 -2.64
CA GLY A 179 1.21 20.42 -1.81
C GLY A 179 0.75 21.42 -0.73
N SER A 180 -0.55 21.76 -0.67
CA SER A 180 -1.07 22.67 0.38
C SER A 180 -1.00 22.10 1.80
N GLY A 181 -0.88 20.77 1.94
CA GLY A 181 -0.57 20.08 3.20
C GLY A 181 0.88 20.31 3.68
N GLY A 182 1.69 21.03 2.90
CA GLY A 182 3.07 21.34 3.19
C GLY A 182 4.06 20.37 2.54
N THR A 183 5.34 20.73 2.62
CA THR A 183 6.45 19.97 2.04
C THR A 183 7.40 19.47 3.12
N LEU A 184 7.57 18.17 3.20
CA LEU A 184 8.62 17.52 3.96
C LEU A 184 9.71 17.10 2.96
N GLN A 185 10.91 17.66 3.07
CA GLN A 185 11.95 17.41 2.08
C GLN A 185 13.33 17.18 2.69
N ALA A 186 14.16 16.46 1.93
CA ALA A 186 15.56 16.19 2.25
C ALA A 186 15.73 15.61 3.66
N THR A 187 14.80 14.78 4.12
CA THR A 187 14.96 14.14 5.44
C THR A 187 16.05 13.10 5.40
N VAL A 188 16.75 12.90 6.51
CA VAL A 188 17.86 11.91 6.57
C VAL A 188 17.36 10.49 6.83
N GLY A 189 16.28 10.34 7.59
CA GLY A 189 15.59 9.07 7.83
C GLY A 189 14.21 9.03 7.18
N ASN A 190 13.34 8.18 7.71
CA ASN A 190 11.94 8.08 7.30
C ASN A 190 11.25 9.45 7.37
N THR A 191 10.65 9.94 6.29
CA THR A 191 10.06 11.29 6.32
C THR A 191 8.84 11.36 7.24
N VAL A 192 8.00 10.33 7.23
CA VAL A 192 6.93 10.12 8.21
C VAL A 192 7.16 8.79 8.91
N GLU A 193 7.21 8.79 10.23
CA GLU A 193 7.47 7.60 11.03
C GLU A 193 6.33 7.36 12.04
N LEU A 194 5.69 6.19 11.95
CA LEU A 194 4.49 5.84 12.70
C LEU A 194 4.73 4.55 13.51
N MET A 195 4.59 4.62 14.83
CA MET A 195 4.68 3.43 15.68
C MET A 195 3.49 3.38 16.63
N ASN A 196 2.69 2.32 16.56
CA ASN A 196 1.46 2.17 17.37
C ASN A 196 0.52 3.38 17.26
N ALA A 197 0.43 3.99 16.06
CA ALA A 197 -0.31 5.21 15.80
C ALA A 197 -1.71 4.92 15.22
N LYS A 198 -2.71 5.75 15.55
CA LYS A 198 -4.09 5.55 15.10
C LYS A 198 -4.71 6.77 14.42
N ASN A 199 -5.57 6.50 13.42
CA ASN A 199 -6.37 7.47 12.68
C ASN A 199 -5.52 8.64 12.15
N ILE A 200 -4.53 8.29 11.33
CA ILE A 200 -3.61 9.23 10.70
C ILE A 200 -4.15 9.58 9.32
N SER A 201 -4.31 10.87 9.04
CA SER A 201 -4.73 11.37 7.73
C SER A 201 -3.76 12.43 7.22
N LEU A 202 -3.12 12.15 6.09
CA LEU A 202 -2.18 13.04 5.42
C LEU A 202 -2.77 13.43 4.06
N ASN A 203 -3.11 14.71 3.89
CA ASN A 203 -3.76 15.20 2.69
C ASN A 203 -2.92 16.28 2.01
N LEU A 204 -2.81 16.18 0.68
CA LEU A 204 -2.21 17.21 -0.18
C LEU A 204 -0.77 17.57 0.21
N MET A 205 0.00 16.63 0.75
CA MET A 205 1.40 16.85 1.15
C MET A 205 2.37 16.52 0.02
N ASN A 206 3.54 17.15 0.05
CA ASN A 206 4.70 16.74 -0.73
C ASN A 206 5.72 16.08 0.21
N ILE A 207 6.16 14.87 -0.11
CA ILE A 207 7.24 14.13 0.55
C ILE A 207 8.35 13.94 -0.50
N VAL A 208 9.49 14.58 -0.30
CA VAL A 208 10.51 14.75 -1.36
C VAL A 208 11.89 14.37 -0.86
N ASP A 209 12.60 13.52 -1.62
CA ASP A 209 14.01 13.19 -1.41
C ASP A 209 14.29 12.68 0.03
N SER A 210 13.56 11.65 0.45
CA SER A 210 13.73 10.98 1.74
C SER A 210 15.01 10.14 1.73
N GLY A 211 15.85 10.26 2.77
CA GLY A 211 17.05 9.43 2.94
C GLY A 211 16.77 7.97 3.29
N GLN A 212 15.53 7.63 3.68
CA GLN A 212 15.00 6.28 3.83
C GLN A 212 13.58 6.26 3.26
N ASN A 213 12.62 5.57 3.88
CA ASN A 213 11.25 5.52 3.40
C ASN A 213 10.58 6.90 3.37
N GLY A 214 9.65 7.10 2.44
CA GLY A 214 8.78 8.27 2.46
C GLY A 214 7.85 8.24 3.68
N ILE A 215 7.17 7.11 3.88
CA ILE A 215 6.32 6.82 5.03
C ILE A 215 6.68 5.43 5.53
N ASP A 216 6.95 5.30 6.82
CA ASP A 216 7.25 4.04 7.50
C ASP A 216 6.30 3.85 8.68
N GLY A 217 5.81 2.61 8.86
CA GLY A 217 4.82 2.36 9.89
C GLY A 217 4.74 0.92 10.42
N THR A 218 4.67 0.82 11.75
CA THR A 218 4.44 -0.45 12.48
C THR A 218 3.35 -0.26 13.53
N GLY A 219 2.42 -1.21 13.62
CA GLY A 219 1.30 -1.14 14.57
C GLY A 219 0.27 -0.04 14.26
N VAL A 220 0.13 0.37 12.99
CA VAL A 220 -0.74 1.48 12.58
C VAL A 220 -2.18 1.01 12.40
N GLU A 221 -3.16 1.74 12.95
CA GLU A 221 -4.59 1.45 12.82
C GLU A 221 -5.36 2.65 12.26
N GLY A 222 -5.96 2.52 11.08
CA GLY A 222 -6.66 3.65 10.45
C GLY A 222 -5.69 4.64 9.81
N PHE A 223 -5.30 4.40 8.56
CA PHE A 223 -4.36 5.25 7.82
C PHE A 223 -5.01 5.76 6.52
N ALA A 224 -4.89 7.06 6.26
CA ALA A 224 -5.38 7.69 5.04
C ALA A 224 -4.31 8.62 4.43
N LEU A 225 -4.01 8.41 3.15
CA LEU A 225 -3.17 9.27 2.33
C LEU A 225 -3.98 9.74 1.12
N GLN A 226 -4.19 11.05 0.96
CA GLN A 226 -5.01 11.58 -0.13
C GLN A 226 -4.37 12.74 -0.87
N GLY A 227 -4.24 12.61 -2.19
CA GLY A 227 -3.78 13.70 -3.05
C GLY A 227 -2.34 14.11 -2.79
N CYS A 228 -1.53 13.21 -2.24
CA CYS A 228 -0.13 13.48 -1.89
C CYS A 228 0.80 13.18 -3.05
N GLU A 229 1.96 13.82 -3.05
CA GLU A 229 3.07 13.53 -3.95
C GLU A 229 4.26 13.02 -3.14
N ILE A 230 4.71 11.80 -3.43
CA ILE A 230 5.92 11.20 -2.87
C ILE A 230 6.93 11.02 -4.01
N THR A 231 8.07 11.69 -3.93
CA THR A 231 9.10 11.69 -4.97
C THR A 231 10.49 11.46 -4.40
N GLY A 232 11.27 10.55 -4.99
CA GLY A 232 12.67 10.37 -4.59
C GLY A 232 12.83 9.75 -3.19
N ALA A 233 11.92 8.86 -2.80
CA ALA A 233 12.02 8.19 -1.50
C ALA A 233 13.06 7.07 -1.54
N GLY A 234 13.96 7.05 -0.56
CA GLY A 234 14.98 6.02 -0.37
C GLY A 234 16.27 6.26 -1.16
N ASP A 235 17.37 5.69 -0.68
CA ASP A 235 18.67 5.58 -1.34
C ASP A 235 19.26 4.15 -1.37
N GLY A 236 18.51 3.15 -0.88
CA GLY A 236 18.91 1.75 -0.77
C GLY A 236 17.82 0.71 -1.03
N LEU A 237 18.14 -0.54 -0.70
CA LEU A 237 17.20 -1.67 -0.69
C LEU A 237 16.30 -1.59 0.55
N ASP A 238 15.05 -2.05 0.43
CA ASP A 238 14.04 -2.01 1.50
C ASP A 238 13.78 -0.56 2.00
N GLU A 239 13.92 0.40 1.08
CA GLU A 239 13.58 1.81 1.29
C GLU A 239 12.55 2.22 0.22
N ASP A 240 11.30 2.18 0.64
CA ASP A 240 10.11 2.29 -0.19
C ASP A 240 9.49 3.69 -0.08
N ALA A 241 8.59 4.03 -1.00
CA ALA A 241 7.84 5.29 -0.85
C ALA A 241 6.87 5.22 0.34
N ILE A 242 6.21 4.07 0.52
CA ILE A 242 5.33 3.77 1.66
C ILE A 242 5.62 2.34 2.10
N SER A 243 6.11 2.16 3.33
CA SER A 243 6.37 0.86 3.94
C SER A 243 5.53 0.62 5.19
N PHE A 244 4.87 -0.53 5.20
CA PHE A 244 4.26 -1.20 6.35
C PHE A 244 4.67 -2.68 6.33
N ASP A 245 5.98 -2.97 6.32
CA ASP A 245 6.52 -4.30 5.99
C ASP A 245 7.39 -4.96 7.07
N ASP A 246 7.46 -4.36 8.26
CA ASP A 246 8.24 -4.81 9.39
C ASP A 246 8.04 -6.31 9.72
N LEU A 247 9.12 -7.09 9.69
CA LEU A 247 9.07 -8.55 9.75
C LEU A 247 8.52 -9.07 11.09
N ASN A 248 7.62 -10.05 11.02
CA ASN A 248 6.96 -10.69 12.17
C ASN A 248 6.10 -9.75 13.03
N GLN A 249 5.70 -8.59 12.52
CA GLN A 249 4.87 -7.62 13.24
C GLN A 249 3.41 -7.58 12.75
N THR A 250 2.58 -6.90 13.52
CA THR A 250 1.32 -6.32 13.00
C THR A 250 1.65 -4.91 12.52
N ASN A 251 1.72 -4.69 11.21
CA ASN A 251 2.11 -3.40 10.66
C ASN A 251 0.92 -2.49 10.46
N LEU A 252 -0.17 -3.05 9.93
CA LEU A 252 -1.34 -2.28 9.51
C LEU A 252 -2.66 -2.96 9.94
N MET A 253 -3.61 -2.17 10.43
CA MET A 253 -4.91 -2.63 10.89
C MET A 253 -6.04 -1.67 10.51
N GLY A 254 -7.28 -2.18 10.56
CA GLY A 254 -8.48 -1.35 10.40
C GLY A 254 -8.72 -0.96 8.94
N GLN A 255 -9.13 0.27 8.71
CA GLN A 255 -9.39 0.82 7.37
C GLN A 255 -8.17 1.58 6.87
N VAL A 256 -7.78 1.34 5.62
CA VAL A 256 -6.62 1.97 4.99
C VAL A 256 -7.02 2.51 3.63
N GLU A 257 -6.67 3.77 3.39
CA GLU A 257 -6.97 4.47 2.14
C GLU A 257 -5.73 5.16 1.59
N ILE A 258 -5.39 4.90 0.34
CA ILE A 258 -4.34 5.58 -0.42
C ILE A 258 -4.97 6.05 -1.73
N LEU A 259 -5.31 7.33 -1.81
CA LEU A 259 -6.23 7.88 -2.81
C LEU A 259 -5.60 9.02 -3.60
N ASN A 260 -5.71 8.97 -4.93
CA ASN A 260 -5.36 10.06 -5.84
C ASN A 260 -3.94 10.61 -5.65
N SER A 261 -3.00 9.76 -5.26
CA SER A 261 -1.62 10.15 -4.94
C SER A 261 -0.66 9.83 -6.09
N ARG A 262 0.42 10.60 -6.20
CA ARG A 262 1.52 10.35 -7.13
C ARG A 262 2.74 9.85 -6.37
N ILE A 263 3.25 8.69 -6.76
CA ILE A 263 4.44 8.07 -6.18
C ILE A 263 5.44 7.86 -7.32
N SER A 264 6.62 8.47 -7.22
CA SER A 264 7.62 8.32 -8.28
C SER A 264 9.07 8.43 -7.82
N GLY A 265 10.01 7.90 -8.61
CA GLY A 265 11.44 8.08 -8.30
C GLY A 265 11.91 7.35 -7.04
N MET A 266 11.12 6.41 -6.52
CA MET A 266 11.46 5.65 -5.32
C MET A 266 12.62 4.69 -5.55
N ALA A 267 13.38 4.37 -4.50
CA ALA A 267 14.52 3.48 -4.58
C ALA A 267 14.08 2.03 -4.80
N HIS A 268 13.18 1.50 -3.96
CA HIS A 268 12.72 0.12 -4.03
C HIS A 268 11.24 0.01 -4.40
N HIS A 269 10.32 -0.24 -3.47
CA HIS A 269 8.89 -0.36 -3.75
C HIS A 269 8.15 0.99 -3.73
N GLY A 270 7.04 1.07 -4.47
CA GLY A 270 6.12 2.18 -4.34
C GLY A 270 5.31 2.10 -3.05
N ILE A 271 4.55 1.02 -2.90
CA ILE A 271 3.76 0.74 -1.70
C ILE A 271 4.04 -0.69 -1.29
N ASP A 272 4.49 -0.89 -0.06
CA ASP A 272 4.75 -2.19 0.51
C ASP A 272 3.95 -2.39 1.80
N ILE A 273 3.10 -3.42 1.80
CA ILE A 273 2.26 -3.78 2.93
C ILE A 273 2.45 -5.26 3.17
N GLU A 274 3.05 -5.60 4.31
CA GLU A 274 3.20 -6.98 4.74
C GLU A 274 2.76 -7.12 6.19
N ASN A 275 1.74 -7.93 6.46
CA ASN A 275 1.29 -8.20 7.83
C ASN A 275 1.59 -9.64 8.22
N PHE A 276 2.13 -9.86 9.42
CA PHE A 276 2.31 -11.21 9.99
C PHE A 276 1.22 -11.59 11.00
N SER A 277 0.53 -10.58 11.54
CA SER A 277 -0.61 -10.72 12.46
C SER A 277 -1.58 -9.53 12.29
N GLY A 278 -2.68 -9.51 13.04
CA GLY A 278 -3.71 -8.47 12.94
C GLY A 278 -4.62 -8.60 11.72
N SER A 279 -5.53 -7.64 11.54
CA SER A 279 -6.47 -7.62 10.43
C SER A 279 -6.64 -6.23 9.82
N VAL A 280 -6.48 -6.16 8.50
CA VAL A 280 -6.89 -5.02 7.68
C VAL A 280 -8.30 -5.31 7.18
N ALA A 281 -9.26 -4.54 7.67
CA ALA A 281 -10.68 -4.71 7.33
C ALA A 281 -10.97 -4.27 5.89
N SER A 282 -10.33 -3.19 5.45
CA SER A 282 -10.36 -2.73 4.06
C SER A 282 -9.08 -2.00 3.71
N LEU A 283 -8.51 -2.30 2.55
CA LEU A 283 -7.39 -1.59 1.94
C LEU A 283 -7.86 -1.04 0.59
N LEU A 284 -7.88 0.28 0.41
CA LEU A 284 -8.24 0.91 -0.85
C LEU A 284 -7.06 1.70 -1.39
N ILE A 285 -6.51 1.27 -2.52
CA ILE A 285 -5.52 2.00 -3.31
C ILE A 285 -6.22 2.43 -4.60
N GLN A 286 -6.54 3.71 -4.73
CA GLN A 286 -7.37 4.19 -5.84
C GLN A 286 -6.86 5.47 -6.49
N GLY A 287 -6.88 5.54 -7.81
CA GLY A 287 -6.61 6.78 -8.55
C GLY A 287 -5.13 7.19 -8.49
N CYS A 288 -4.24 6.28 -8.10
CA CYS A 288 -2.83 6.58 -7.90
C CYS A 288 -2.03 6.46 -9.21
N THR A 289 -0.95 7.22 -9.31
CA THR A 289 0.09 7.03 -10.32
C THR A 289 1.37 6.57 -9.64
N ILE A 290 1.89 5.40 -10.02
CA ILE A 290 3.07 4.77 -9.41
C ILE A 290 4.09 4.50 -10.51
N THR A 291 5.24 5.16 -10.47
CA THR A 291 6.16 5.15 -11.63
C THR A 291 7.63 5.42 -11.32
N ASP A 292 8.52 5.17 -12.28
CA ASP A 292 9.90 5.66 -12.30
C ASP A 292 10.80 5.16 -11.16
N ASN A 293 10.89 3.84 -10.91
CA ASN A 293 11.90 3.29 -9.98
C ASN A 293 13.07 2.56 -10.66
N ARG A 294 13.05 2.39 -11.99
CA ARG A 294 14.13 1.73 -12.75
C ARG A 294 15.51 2.37 -12.63
N THR A 295 15.55 3.68 -12.37
CA THR A 295 16.82 4.42 -12.34
C THR A 295 17.55 4.30 -11.01
N SER A 296 16.93 3.73 -9.98
CA SER A 296 17.55 3.62 -8.65
C SER A 296 18.65 2.56 -8.56
N GLY A 297 18.59 1.53 -9.41
CA GLY A 297 19.44 0.33 -9.30
C GLY A 297 19.03 -0.62 -8.17
N PHE A 298 17.97 -0.29 -7.44
CA PHE A 298 17.34 -1.08 -6.37
C PHE A 298 15.86 -1.31 -6.65
N GLY A 299 15.41 -1.06 -7.88
CA GLY A 299 13.99 -0.94 -8.19
C GLY A 299 13.19 -2.19 -7.83
N GLY A 300 12.10 -1.98 -7.11
CA GLY A 300 11.16 -3.02 -6.71
C GLY A 300 9.87 -2.97 -7.51
N SER A 301 8.84 -3.59 -6.95
CA SER A 301 7.47 -3.54 -7.45
C SER A 301 6.74 -2.23 -7.16
N GLY A 302 5.71 -1.90 -7.95
CA GLY A 302 4.87 -0.73 -7.73
C GLY A 302 4.04 -0.85 -6.43
N VAL A 303 3.25 -1.92 -6.32
CA VAL A 303 2.48 -2.26 -5.12
C VAL A 303 2.76 -3.71 -4.71
N ARG A 304 2.96 -3.94 -3.42
CA ARG A 304 3.13 -5.25 -2.81
C ARG A 304 2.20 -5.36 -1.60
N VAL A 305 1.33 -6.36 -1.60
CA VAL A 305 0.39 -6.62 -0.50
C VAL A 305 0.50 -8.08 -0.09
N ARG A 306 0.88 -8.33 1.17
CA ARG A 306 1.10 -9.67 1.71
C ARG A 306 0.37 -9.91 3.02
N ALA A 307 -0.39 -11.00 3.08
CA ALA A 307 -0.92 -11.54 4.33
C ALA A 307 -0.12 -12.78 4.77
N ASN A 308 0.86 -12.57 5.64
CA ASN A 308 1.72 -13.61 6.21
C ASN A 308 1.31 -14.04 7.63
N GLY A 309 1.89 -15.14 8.11
CA GLY A 309 1.70 -15.64 9.47
C GLY A 309 0.24 -16.04 9.74
N THR A 310 -0.45 -15.27 10.59
CA THR A 310 -1.88 -15.42 10.89
C THR A 310 -2.67 -14.15 10.57
N SER A 311 -2.12 -13.25 9.74
CA SER A 311 -2.79 -12.00 9.38
C SER A 311 -3.98 -12.23 8.44
N THR A 312 -4.85 -11.23 8.36
CA THR A 312 -6.00 -11.23 7.45
C THR A 312 -6.12 -9.87 6.78
N ILE A 313 -6.06 -9.83 5.46
CA ILE A 313 -6.43 -8.67 4.65
C ILE A 313 -7.76 -9.01 4.00
N ALA A 314 -8.84 -8.54 4.63
CA ALA A 314 -10.19 -9.02 4.35
C ALA A 314 -10.79 -8.49 3.05
N ALA A 315 -10.35 -7.32 2.59
CA ALA A 315 -10.79 -6.71 1.34
C ALA A 315 -9.79 -5.65 0.87
N ALA A 316 -8.87 -6.01 -0.03
CA ALA A 316 -8.01 -5.06 -0.74
C ALA A 316 -8.59 -4.73 -2.12
N GLN A 317 -8.63 -3.46 -2.48
CA GLN A 317 -9.01 -2.95 -3.78
C GLN A 317 -7.88 -2.07 -4.32
N ILE A 318 -7.31 -2.45 -5.44
CA ILE A 318 -6.31 -1.68 -6.18
C ILE A 318 -6.97 -1.31 -7.49
N ARG A 319 -7.44 -0.07 -7.63
CA ARG A 319 -8.27 0.29 -8.78
C ARG A 319 -8.08 1.70 -9.33
N ASP A 320 -8.39 1.86 -10.61
CA ASP A 320 -8.30 3.14 -11.30
C ASP A 320 -6.88 3.76 -11.23
N CYS A 321 -5.83 2.94 -11.08
CA CYS A 321 -4.44 3.38 -10.96
C CYS A 321 -3.65 3.23 -12.28
N SER A 322 -2.53 3.95 -12.38
CA SER A 322 -1.55 3.84 -13.47
C SER A 322 -0.20 3.39 -12.93
N PHE A 323 0.38 2.37 -13.55
CA PHE A 323 1.68 1.80 -13.21
C PHE A 323 2.59 1.86 -14.44
N SER A 324 3.77 2.46 -14.30
CA SER A 324 4.72 2.51 -15.41
C SER A 324 6.17 2.69 -15.04
N GLN A 325 7.07 2.26 -15.91
CA GLN A 325 8.52 2.41 -15.72
C GLN A 325 9.00 1.80 -14.40
N LEU A 326 8.58 0.56 -14.14
CA LEU A 326 8.90 -0.18 -12.93
C LEU A 326 9.92 -1.29 -13.19
N ASP A 327 10.93 -1.43 -12.32
CA ASP A 327 11.99 -2.47 -12.41
C ASP A 327 11.52 -3.83 -11.89
N GLY A 328 10.58 -3.85 -10.94
CA GLY A 328 9.93 -5.06 -10.44
C GLY A 328 8.58 -5.31 -11.09
N ALA A 329 7.67 -5.95 -10.34
CA ALA A 329 6.31 -6.17 -10.80
C ALA A 329 5.44 -4.91 -10.66
N GLY A 330 4.36 -4.79 -11.43
CA GLY A 330 3.39 -3.72 -11.23
C GLY A 330 2.68 -3.88 -9.88
N ILE A 331 2.04 -5.04 -9.71
CA ILE A 331 1.32 -5.42 -8.49
C ILE A 331 1.72 -6.84 -8.08
N ILE A 332 2.05 -7.02 -6.79
CA ILE A 332 2.22 -8.32 -6.14
C ILE A 332 1.14 -8.48 -5.06
N ALA A 333 0.43 -9.60 -5.07
CA ALA A 333 -0.56 -9.97 -4.07
C ALA A 333 -0.35 -11.41 -3.61
N ASP A 334 0.10 -11.58 -2.35
CA ASP A 334 0.46 -12.89 -1.81
C ASP A 334 -0.19 -13.14 -0.44
N SER A 335 -0.39 -14.42 -0.12
CA SER A 335 -0.60 -14.86 1.26
C SER A 335 0.33 -16.01 1.59
N GLY A 336 0.75 -16.09 2.85
CA GLY A 336 1.81 -17.00 3.24
C GLY A 336 1.85 -17.36 4.72
N GLY A 337 2.84 -18.18 5.06
CA GLY A 337 3.06 -18.63 6.43
C GLY A 337 2.13 -19.74 6.89
N MET A 338 1.57 -19.61 8.10
CA MET A 338 0.88 -20.70 8.80
C MET A 338 -0.62 -20.75 8.46
N SER A 339 -1.26 -19.60 8.26
CA SER A 339 -2.68 -19.48 7.90
C SER A 339 -3.07 -18.07 7.41
N GLY A 340 -2.19 -17.34 6.73
CA GLY A 340 -2.49 -16.00 6.22
C GLY A 340 -3.66 -16.03 5.22
N TYR A 341 -4.54 -15.03 5.27
CA TYR A 341 -5.65 -14.89 4.31
C TYR A 341 -5.65 -13.49 3.68
N ILE A 342 -5.84 -13.44 2.36
CA ILE A 342 -5.93 -12.20 1.61
C ILE A 342 -7.08 -12.24 0.60
N GLN A 343 -7.87 -11.17 0.52
CA GLN A 343 -8.77 -10.91 -0.59
C GLN A 343 -8.29 -9.67 -1.36
N VAL A 344 -8.04 -9.78 -2.67
CA VAL A 344 -7.60 -8.65 -3.51
C VAL A 344 -8.41 -8.53 -4.79
N ALA A 345 -8.91 -7.33 -5.08
CA ALA A 345 -9.46 -6.95 -6.36
C ALA A 345 -8.53 -5.95 -7.07
N ILE A 346 -8.11 -6.27 -8.30
CA ILE A 346 -7.26 -5.47 -9.17
C ILE A 346 -8.10 -5.03 -10.37
N GLU A 347 -8.60 -3.79 -10.34
CA GLU A 347 -9.67 -3.35 -11.23
C GLU A 347 -9.35 -2.06 -11.99
N ASN A 348 -9.65 -2.01 -13.29
CA ASN A 348 -9.53 -0.77 -14.10
C ASN A 348 -8.15 -0.08 -14.04
N ASN A 349 -7.07 -0.84 -13.83
CA ASN A 349 -5.72 -0.29 -13.80
C ASN A 349 -5.09 -0.30 -15.19
N THR A 350 -4.20 0.66 -15.43
CA THR A 350 -3.31 0.69 -16.59
C THR A 350 -1.92 0.29 -16.14
N LEU A 351 -1.41 -0.84 -16.60
CA LEU A 351 -0.05 -1.31 -16.32
C LEU A 351 0.72 -1.36 -17.63
N THR A 352 1.75 -0.51 -17.75
CA THR A 352 2.55 -0.42 -18.98
C THR A 352 4.02 -0.26 -18.64
N ASP A 353 4.91 -0.88 -19.39
CA ASP A 353 6.35 -0.65 -19.27
C ASP A 353 6.85 -1.08 -17.88
N ILE A 354 6.76 -2.39 -17.64
CA ILE A 354 7.07 -3.07 -16.37
C ILE A 354 8.13 -4.12 -16.66
N ASP A 355 9.20 -4.19 -15.87
CA ASP A 355 10.31 -5.09 -16.23
C ASP A 355 9.99 -6.55 -15.93
N VAL A 356 9.36 -6.89 -14.79
CA VAL A 356 9.11 -8.30 -14.38
C VAL A 356 7.74 -8.82 -14.78
N ASN A 357 6.73 -8.79 -13.91
CA ASN A 357 5.34 -9.15 -14.21
C ASN A 357 4.49 -7.90 -14.05
N ALA A 358 3.50 -7.64 -14.91
CA ALA A 358 2.54 -6.59 -14.60
C ALA A 358 1.76 -6.93 -13.32
N ILE A 359 1.33 -8.19 -13.19
CA ILE A 359 0.62 -8.70 -12.01
C ILE A 359 1.19 -10.08 -11.62
N LEU A 360 1.53 -10.22 -10.34
CA LEU A 360 1.93 -11.48 -9.73
C LEU A 360 1.00 -11.83 -8.56
N ILE A 361 0.40 -13.01 -8.61
CA ILE A 361 -0.40 -13.59 -7.52
C ILE A 361 0.25 -14.90 -7.12
N SER A 362 0.84 -14.98 -5.92
CA SER A 362 1.62 -16.14 -5.52
C SER A 362 1.38 -16.58 -4.07
N PRO A 363 0.16 -17.01 -3.68
CA PRO A 363 -0.04 -17.56 -2.35
C PRO A 363 0.80 -18.84 -2.14
N PHE A 364 1.43 -18.95 -0.97
CA PHE A 364 2.41 -19.97 -0.64
C PHE A 364 2.25 -20.53 0.78
N GLY A 365 2.97 -21.61 1.10
CA GLY A 365 2.84 -22.26 2.41
C GLY A 365 1.41 -22.74 2.64
N ASN A 366 0.82 -22.42 3.79
CA ASN A 366 -0.59 -22.71 4.08
C ASN A 366 -1.48 -21.46 3.93
N GLY A 367 -1.02 -20.46 3.18
CA GLY A 367 -1.80 -19.26 2.88
C GLY A 367 -3.05 -19.59 2.08
N THR A 368 -4.05 -18.73 2.17
CA THR A 368 -5.24 -18.78 1.31
C THR A 368 -5.57 -17.41 0.75
N GLY A 369 -6.29 -17.35 -0.37
CA GLY A 369 -6.76 -16.06 -0.84
C GLY A 369 -7.75 -16.09 -1.99
N ASP A 370 -8.49 -14.99 -2.10
CA ASP A 370 -9.48 -14.73 -3.14
C ASP A 370 -9.05 -13.52 -3.97
N PHE A 371 -8.82 -13.72 -5.25
CA PHE A 371 -8.24 -12.70 -6.13
C PHE A 371 -9.16 -12.44 -7.32
N SER A 372 -9.24 -11.18 -7.74
CA SER A 372 -9.86 -10.82 -9.01
C SER A 372 -9.01 -9.81 -9.76
N VAL A 373 -8.88 -10.00 -11.06
CA VAL A 373 -8.17 -9.12 -11.99
C VAL A 373 -9.13 -8.81 -13.12
N THR A 374 -9.83 -7.68 -13.00
CA THR A 374 -10.99 -7.41 -13.86
C THR A 374 -10.98 -6.03 -14.48
N GLY A 375 -11.30 -5.93 -15.77
CA GLY A 375 -11.56 -4.65 -16.42
C GLY A 375 -10.32 -3.76 -16.57
N ASN A 376 -9.10 -4.29 -16.41
CA ASN A 376 -7.87 -3.53 -16.57
C ASN A 376 -7.69 -3.22 -18.06
N PRO A 377 -7.83 -1.96 -18.51
CA PRO A 377 -7.87 -1.62 -19.93
C PRO A 377 -6.58 -1.98 -20.66
N GLU A 378 -5.46 -2.03 -19.95
CA GLU A 378 -4.13 -2.24 -20.50
C GLU A 378 -3.25 -2.96 -19.45
N ILE A 379 -2.78 -4.15 -19.81
CA ILE A 379 -1.74 -4.90 -19.11
C ILE A 379 -0.67 -5.16 -20.17
N SER A 380 0.26 -4.23 -20.37
CA SER A 380 1.17 -4.26 -21.51
C SER A 380 2.63 -3.95 -21.21
N LYS A 381 3.49 -4.26 -22.19
CA LYS A 381 4.92 -3.94 -22.20
C LYS A 381 5.65 -4.45 -20.97
N VAL A 382 5.57 -5.75 -20.80
CA VAL A 382 6.29 -6.49 -19.76
C VAL A 382 7.59 -7.02 -20.37
N HIS A 383 8.76 -6.74 -19.76
CA HIS A 383 10.04 -6.93 -20.45
C HIS A 383 10.70 -8.31 -20.24
N THR A 384 10.63 -8.92 -19.06
CA THR A 384 11.48 -10.10 -18.73
C THR A 384 10.74 -11.35 -18.29
N ASP A 385 9.51 -11.28 -17.76
CA ASP A 385 8.72 -12.44 -17.34
C ASP A 385 7.31 -12.47 -17.99
N ASP A 386 6.43 -13.38 -17.57
CA ASP A 386 5.03 -13.44 -18.00
C ASP A 386 4.30 -12.12 -17.72
N ALA A 387 3.37 -11.70 -18.59
CA ALA A 387 2.64 -10.46 -18.31
C ALA A 387 1.82 -10.56 -17.01
N VAL A 388 1.14 -11.70 -16.82
CA VAL A 388 0.45 -12.07 -15.58
C VAL A 388 0.86 -13.47 -15.16
N ALA A 389 1.31 -13.60 -13.91
CA ALA A 389 1.67 -14.89 -13.32
C ALA A 389 0.81 -15.18 -12.08
N ILE A 390 0.23 -16.38 -12.06
CA ILE A 390 -0.57 -16.91 -10.94
C ILE A 390 0.02 -18.25 -10.57
N SER A 391 0.57 -18.36 -9.36
CA SER A 391 1.22 -19.61 -8.92
C SER A 391 0.83 -19.97 -7.50
N THR A 392 0.44 -21.22 -7.26
CA THR A 392 0.24 -21.76 -5.91
C THR A 392 1.15 -22.95 -5.66
N THR A 393 1.44 -23.22 -4.38
CA THR A 393 2.14 -24.43 -3.93
C THR A 393 1.25 -25.17 -2.91
N ALA A 394 1.62 -25.24 -1.63
CA ALA A 394 0.74 -25.84 -0.61
C ALA A 394 -0.50 -24.98 -0.26
N ALA A 395 -0.62 -23.78 -0.85
CA ALA A 395 -1.68 -22.82 -0.60
C ALA A 395 -2.89 -23.04 -1.52
N SER A 396 -4.09 -22.71 -1.02
CA SER A 396 -5.32 -22.73 -1.84
C SER A 396 -5.76 -21.32 -2.22
N ALA A 397 -6.23 -21.13 -3.45
CA ALA A 397 -6.69 -19.83 -3.92
C ALA A 397 -7.86 -19.94 -4.90
N SER A 398 -8.70 -18.90 -4.91
CA SER A 398 -9.70 -18.66 -5.95
C SER A 398 -9.34 -17.40 -6.72
N VAL A 399 -9.28 -17.47 -8.05
CA VAL A 399 -8.83 -16.37 -8.91
C VAL A 399 -9.79 -16.18 -10.08
N VAL A 400 -10.26 -14.95 -10.25
CA VAL A 400 -11.07 -14.51 -11.40
C VAL A 400 -10.29 -13.52 -12.26
N PHE A 401 -9.91 -13.92 -13.47
CA PHE A 401 -9.23 -13.06 -14.45
C PHE A 401 -10.18 -12.77 -15.62
N SER A 402 -10.79 -11.58 -15.64
CA SER A 402 -11.88 -11.33 -16.59
C SER A 402 -11.92 -9.94 -17.22
N ASN A 403 -12.48 -9.83 -18.41
CA ASN A 403 -12.76 -8.55 -19.07
C ASN A 403 -11.54 -7.63 -19.20
N ASN A 404 -10.33 -8.18 -19.37
CA ASN A 404 -9.12 -7.41 -19.63
C ASN A 404 -8.92 -7.32 -21.16
N PRO A 405 -9.28 -6.18 -21.81
CA PRO A 405 -9.35 -6.09 -23.27
C PRO A 405 -7.99 -5.95 -23.95
N ASN A 406 -6.90 -5.77 -23.21
CA ASN A 406 -5.56 -5.74 -23.77
C ASN A 406 -4.54 -6.31 -22.78
N VAL A 407 -4.30 -7.62 -22.86
CA VAL A 407 -3.19 -8.30 -22.17
C VAL A 407 -2.12 -8.55 -23.23
N ASP A 408 -1.13 -7.66 -23.23
CA ASP A 408 -0.17 -7.54 -24.33
C ASP A 408 1.26 -7.73 -23.84
N PHE A 409 2.04 -8.54 -24.54
CA PHE A 409 3.46 -8.68 -24.24
C PHE A 409 4.28 -7.86 -25.25
N ASP A 410 5.27 -7.09 -24.78
CA ASP A 410 6.19 -6.40 -25.71
C ASP A 410 7.43 -7.28 -25.88
N PRO A 411 7.73 -7.80 -27.08
CA PRO A 411 8.85 -8.69 -27.32
C PRO A 411 10.20 -7.96 -27.19
N MET A 412 10.65 -7.71 -25.96
CA MET A 412 12.00 -7.25 -25.69
C MET A 412 12.95 -8.44 -25.57
N VAL A 413 13.52 -8.87 -26.70
CA VAL A 413 14.80 -9.62 -26.89
C VAL A 413 14.99 -10.96 -26.13
N PHE A 414 14.21 -11.28 -25.09
CA PHE A 414 14.35 -12.48 -24.27
C PHE A 414 13.20 -13.45 -24.51
N PHE A 415 13.52 -14.56 -25.15
CA PHE A 415 12.58 -15.63 -25.46
C PHE A 415 12.10 -16.34 -24.19
N GLY A 416 10.78 -16.49 -24.00
CA GLY A 416 10.27 -17.49 -23.05
C GLY A 416 8.99 -17.21 -22.27
N ASN A 417 8.23 -16.14 -22.60
CA ASN A 417 7.17 -15.67 -21.70
C ASN A 417 5.77 -15.79 -22.30
N ASN A 418 4.81 -16.05 -21.42
CA ASN A 418 3.38 -16.17 -21.71
C ASN A 418 2.67 -14.84 -21.41
N ALA A 419 1.51 -14.60 -22.03
CA ALA A 419 0.68 -13.47 -21.60
C ALA A 419 -0.01 -13.77 -20.25
N LEU A 420 -0.51 -15.00 -20.07
CA LEU A 420 -1.02 -15.49 -18.80
C LEU A 420 -0.39 -16.85 -18.46
N PHE A 421 0.28 -16.90 -17.31
CA PHE A 421 0.83 -18.13 -16.74
C PHE A 421 0.08 -18.52 -15.46
N VAL A 422 -0.47 -19.74 -15.45
CA VAL A 422 -1.18 -20.32 -14.32
C VAL A 422 -0.48 -21.61 -13.91
N ARG A 423 -0.11 -21.70 -12.63
CA ARG A 423 0.58 -22.86 -12.08
C ARG A 423 -0.01 -23.25 -10.73
N GLN A 424 -0.43 -24.50 -10.63
CA GLN A 424 -0.72 -25.13 -9.35
C GLN A 424 0.34 -26.23 -9.13
N ASP A 425 1.13 -26.07 -8.07
CA ASP A 425 2.04 -27.09 -7.57
C ASP A 425 1.56 -27.56 -6.19
N GLY A 426 1.96 -28.74 -5.72
CA GLY A 426 1.71 -29.12 -4.33
C GLY A 426 0.28 -29.57 -4.04
N ASP A 427 -0.08 -29.49 -2.75
CA ASP A 427 -1.30 -30.08 -2.19
C ASP A 427 -2.46 -29.07 -2.04
N GLY A 428 -2.24 -27.80 -2.37
CA GLY A 428 -3.28 -26.76 -2.34
C GLY A 428 -4.13 -26.74 -3.60
N ASP A 429 -5.35 -26.23 -3.51
CA ASP A 429 -6.29 -26.16 -4.63
C ASP A 429 -6.29 -24.77 -5.27
N LEU A 430 -6.27 -24.70 -6.60
CA LEU A 430 -6.41 -23.47 -7.37
C LEU A 430 -7.70 -23.51 -8.18
N GLU A 431 -8.66 -22.66 -7.83
CA GLU A 431 -9.83 -22.37 -8.64
C GLU A 431 -9.54 -21.16 -9.52
N MET A 432 -9.62 -21.32 -10.83
CA MET A 432 -9.24 -20.29 -11.79
C MET A 432 -10.35 -20.10 -12.82
N THR A 433 -10.85 -18.87 -12.94
CA THR A 433 -11.75 -18.45 -14.02
C THR A 433 -11.02 -17.45 -14.92
N VAL A 434 -10.93 -17.74 -16.22
CA VAL A 434 -10.34 -16.85 -17.23
C VAL A 434 -11.41 -16.55 -18.27
N GLU A 435 -11.96 -15.33 -18.27
CA GLU A 435 -13.09 -15.01 -19.15
C GLU A 435 -13.05 -13.65 -19.86
N ASN A 436 -13.45 -13.63 -21.13
CA ASN A 436 -13.63 -12.39 -21.91
C ASN A 436 -12.39 -11.48 -21.97
N ASN A 437 -11.20 -12.07 -21.99
CA ASN A 437 -9.93 -11.33 -22.12
C ASN A 437 -9.43 -11.32 -23.58
N GLN A 438 -8.55 -10.39 -23.91
CA GLN A 438 -7.83 -10.40 -25.18
C GLN A 438 -6.32 -10.46 -24.93
N PHE A 439 -5.67 -11.47 -25.49
CA PHE A 439 -4.24 -11.73 -25.35
C PHE A 439 -3.55 -11.53 -26.70
N SER A 440 -2.46 -10.75 -26.72
CA SER A 440 -1.67 -10.50 -27.92
C SER A 440 -0.16 -10.44 -27.65
N ASN A 441 0.59 -10.56 -28.75
CA ASN A 441 2.04 -10.39 -28.81
C ASN A 441 2.86 -11.22 -27.80
N SER A 442 2.32 -12.32 -27.27
CA SER A 442 3.08 -13.25 -26.42
C SER A 442 4.22 -13.90 -27.21
N ASP A 443 5.37 -14.10 -26.57
CA ASP A 443 6.47 -14.83 -27.19
C ASP A 443 6.17 -16.33 -27.24
N LEU A 444 5.76 -16.91 -26.11
CA LEU A 444 5.24 -18.28 -26.01
C LEU A 444 3.71 -18.28 -26.05
N GLU A 445 3.07 -19.20 -25.31
CA GLU A 445 1.64 -19.33 -25.30
C GLU A 445 0.95 -18.05 -24.81
N GLY A 446 -0.21 -17.73 -25.39
CA GLY A 446 -1.03 -16.64 -24.85
C GLY A 446 -1.55 -17.01 -23.47
N ILE A 447 -2.00 -18.25 -23.31
CA ILE A 447 -2.39 -18.81 -22.01
C ILE A 447 -1.67 -20.14 -21.80
N PHE A 448 -0.87 -20.23 -20.74
CA PHE A 448 -0.28 -21.48 -20.28
C PHE A 448 -0.76 -21.81 -18.88
N ALA A 449 -1.41 -22.96 -18.72
CA ALA A 449 -1.89 -23.46 -17.44
C ALA A 449 -1.35 -24.85 -17.14
N THR A 450 -0.79 -25.06 -15.94
CA THR A 450 -0.22 -26.34 -15.54
C THR A 450 -0.56 -26.71 -14.10
N ALA A 451 -0.80 -28.00 -13.87
CA ALA A 451 -0.97 -28.59 -12.53
C ALA A 451 0.05 -29.72 -12.33
N ARG A 452 0.85 -29.68 -11.26
CA ARG A 452 1.94 -30.64 -11.03
C ARG A 452 2.31 -30.85 -9.56
N ASP A 453 3.22 -31.79 -9.31
CA ASP A 453 3.97 -31.95 -8.06
C ASP A 453 3.15 -31.92 -6.74
N GLY A 454 2.12 -32.76 -6.62
CA GLY A 454 1.36 -32.90 -5.37
C GLY A 454 0.02 -33.58 -5.57
N LEU A 455 -0.88 -33.41 -4.60
CA LEU A 455 -2.25 -33.93 -4.59
C LEU A 455 -3.33 -32.85 -4.74
N GLY A 456 -2.94 -31.59 -4.97
CA GLY A 456 -3.88 -30.50 -5.17
C GLY A 456 -4.63 -30.59 -6.50
N HIS A 457 -5.57 -29.65 -6.69
CA HIS A 457 -6.40 -29.57 -7.87
C HIS A 457 -6.26 -28.21 -8.57
N LEU A 458 -6.14 -28.23 -9.89
CA LEU A 458 -6.40 -27.04 -10.72
C LEU A 458 -7.77 -27.16 -11.37
N ASN A 459 -8.73 -26.35 -10.90
CA ASN A 459 -10.07 -26.23 -11.49
C ASN A 459 -10.11 -24.98 -12.37
N LEU A 460 -9.99 -25.16 -13.69
CA LEU A 460 -9.84 -24.09 -14.66
C LEU A 460 -11.10 -23.95 -15.54
N LEU A 461 -11.73 -22.79 -15.50
CA LEU A 461 -12.76 -22.35 -16.46
C LEU A 461 -12.14 -21.38 -17.48
N LEU A 462 -12.24 -21.69 -18.77
CA LEU A 462 -11.84 -20.80 -19.87
C LEU A 462 -13.05 -20.49 -20.76
N GLY A 463 -13.47 -19.22 -20.84
CA GLY A 463 -14.61 -18.80 -21.66
C GLY A 463 -14.46 -17.44 -22.34
N GLY A 464 -14.86 -17.30 -23.60
CA GLY A 464 -14.95 -15.99 -24.28
C GLY A 464 -13.64 -15.24 -24.53
N ASN A 465 -12.47 -15.88 -24.32
CA ASN A 465 -11.17 -15.21 -24.52
C ASN A 465 -10.79 -15.16 -26.00
N THR A 466 -10.09 -14.10 -26.42
CA THR A 466 -9.42 -14.01 -27.73
C THR A 466 -7.91 -14.09 -27.53
N VAL A 467 -7.25 -15.04 -28.18
CA VAL A 467 -5.80 -15.27 -28.07
C VAL A 467 -5.19 -15.20 -29.46
N ALA A 468 -4.41 -14.15 -29.71
CA ALA A 468 -3.68 -13.99 -30.95
C ALA A 468 -2.54 -15.01 -31.07
N ALA A 469 -2.07 -15.23 -32.30
CA ALA A 469 -0.95 -16.12 -32.55
C ALA A 469 0.31 -15.60 -31.86
N PRO A 470 1.01 -16.45 -31.08
CA PRO A 470 2.30 -16.10 -30.51
C PRO A 470 3.32 -15.58 -31.53
N LEU A 471 4.27 -14.78 -31.10
CA LEU A 471 5.30 -14.22 -31.97
C LEU A 471 6.37 -15.25 -32.35
N THR A 472 6.71 -16.18 -31.45
CA THR A 472 7.72 -17.20 -31.75
C THR A 472 7.12 -18.41 -32.48
N ALA A 473 7.92 -19.04 -33.33
CA ALA A 473 7.52 -20.24 -34.03
C ALA A 473 7.41 -21.43 -33.06
N PHE A 474 6.37 -22.26 -33.24
CA PHE A 474 6.06 -23.47 -32.47
C PHE A 474 5.39 -23.27 -31.10
N ALA A 475 4.81 -22.10 -30.82
CA ALA A 475 3.97 -21.88 -29.66
C ALA A 475 2.47 -22.11 -29.98
N ASP A 476 1.77 -22.70 -29.01
CA ASP A 476 0.32 -22.86 -29.05
C ASP A 476 -0.36 -21.57 -28.58
N GLY A 477 -1.60 -21.30 -28.98
CA GLY A 477 -2.31 -20.13 -28.43
C GLY A 477 -2.69 -20.37 -26.96
N VAL A 478 -3.33 -21.51 -26.69
CA VAL A 478 -3.66 -21.97 -25.33
C VAL A 478 -3.07 -23.36 -25.10
N PHE A 479 -2.30 -23.52 -24.02
CA PHE A 479 -1.77 -24.81 -23.58
C PHE A 479 -2.16 -25.11 -22.14
N VAL A 480 -2.85 -26.23 -21.93
CA VAL A 480 -3.25 -26.71 -20.60
C VAL A 480 -2.65 -28.09 -20.35
N ARG A 481 -2.01 -28.29 -19.19
CA ARG A 481 -1.27 -29.53 -18.90
C ARG A 481 -1.41 -30.01 -17.47
N SER A 482 -1.62 -31.32 -17.30
CA SER A 482 -1.45 -32.02 -16.02
C SER A 482 -0.17 -32.85 -16.02
N GLN A 483 0.54 -32.91 -14.88
CA GLN A 483 1.76 -33.70 -14.70
C GLN A 483 1.81 -34.40 -13.35
N ASN A 484 2.64 -35.45 -13.24
CA ASN A 484 2.92 -36.17 -12.00
C ASN A 484 1.69 -36.83 -11.34
N THR A 485 1.32 -36.43 -10.12
CA THR A 485 0.20 -37.02 -9.34
C THR A 485 -0.99 -36.08 -9.20
N ASN A 486 -0.94 -34.93 -9.88
CA ASN A 486 -1.89 -33.85 -9.71
C ASN A 486 -3.19 -34.07 -10.52
N THR A 487 -4.26 -33.39 -10.14
CA THR A 487 -5.55 -33.41 -10.85
C THR A 487 -5.86 -32.05 -11.47
N LEU A 488 -6.05 -32.02 -12.79
CA LEU A 488 -6.52 -30.85 -13.51
C LEU A 488 -7.93 -31.10 -14.03
N CYS A 489 -8.84 -30.16 -13.77
CA CYS A 489 -10.14 -30.11 -14.43
C CYS A 489 -10.27 -28.86 -15.29
N LEU A 490 -10.56 -29.06 -16.58
CA LEU A 490 -10.72 -27.98 -17.55
C LEU A 490 -12.17 -27.93 -18.02
N ASN A 491 -12.81 -26.78 -17.78
CA ASN A 491 -14.12 -26.42 -18.32
C ASN A 491 -13.95 -25.42 -19.47
N LEU A 492 -14.39 -25.83 -20.66
CA LEU A 492 -14.41 -25.01 -21.89
C LEU A 492 -15.83 -24.60 -22.30
N SER A 493 -16.84 -24.94 -21.48
CA SER A 493 -18.23 -24.87 -21.90
C SER A 493 -18.73 -23.42 -21.97
N THR A 494 -19.59 -23.15 -22.93
CA THR A 494 -20.31 -21.88 -23.09
C THR A 494 -21.64 -21.83 -22.35
N ALA A 495 -21.96 -22.87 -21.57
CA ALA A 495 -23.25 -23.03 -20.90
C ALA A 495 -23.52 -21.93 -19.86
N ASP A 496 -22.45 -21.31 -19.34
CA ASP A 496 -22.51 -20.23 -18.35
C ASP A 496 -22.56 -18.83 -18.99
N GLY A 497 -22.68 -18.73 -20.33
CA GLY A 497 -22.86 -17.47 -21.05
C GLY A 497 -21.56 -16.77 -21.48
N ALA A 498 -20.39 -17.27 -21.06
CA ALA A 498 -19.12 -16.92 -21.66
C ALA A 498 -19.04 -17.51 -23.07
N GLY A 499 -18.76 -16.69 -24.08
CA GLY A 499 -18.73 -17.13 -25.48
C GLY A 499 -17.67 -18.21 -25.76
N ASN A 500 -17.58 -18.69 -27.00
CA ASN A 500 -16.47 -19.56 -27.40
C ASN A 500 -15.13 -18.79 -27.27
N ASN A 501 -14.08 -19.46 -26.80
CA ASN A 501 -12.74 -18.88 -26.91
C ASN A 501 -12.29 -18.88 -28.40
N ASN A 502 -11.50 -17.90 -28.81
CA ASN A 502 -10.92 -17.77 -30.14
C ASN A 502 -9.40 -17.72 -30.04
N SER A 503 -8.74 -18.82 -30.39
CA SER A 503 -7.29 -18.96 -30.23
C SER A 503 -6.60 -19.38 -31.52
N THR A 504 -5.45 -18.77 -31.77
CA THR A 504 -4.58 -19.09 -32.91
C THR A 504 -3.18 -19.40 -32.43
N GLY A 505 -2.55 -20.45 -32.98
CA GLY A 505 -1.14 -20.77 -32.71
C GLY A 505 -0.22 -20.28 -33.83
N ASN A 506 1.07 -20.13 -33.56
CA ASN A 506 2.07 -19.80 -34.57
C ASN A 506 2.87 -21.03 -34.95
N SER A 507 2.44 -21.72 -36.01
CA SER A 507 2.90 -23.07 -36.37
C SER A 507 2.58 -24.16 -35.32
N GLY A 508 2.11 -23.78 -34.13
CA GLY A 508 1.41 -24.62 -33.16
C GLY A 508 -0.11 -24.62 -33.36
N SER A 509 -0.84 -25.15 -32.37
CA SER A 509 -2.30 -25.25 -32.36
C SER A 509 -2.94 -24.02 -31.73
N GLY A 510 -4.19 -23.72 -32.07
CA GLY A 510 -4.97 -22.77 -31.27
C GLY A 510 -5.17 -23.29 -29.84
N TYR A 511 -5.42 -24.59 -29.70
CA TYR A 511 -5.54 -25.27 -28.40
C TYR A 511 -4.69 -26.52 -28.32
N ARG A 512 -4.02 -26.68 -27.19
CA ARG A 512 -3.36 -27.92 -26.81
C ARG A 512 -3.71 -28.31 -25.39
N THR A 513 -4.08 -29.57 -25.22
CA THR A 513 -4.18 -30.19 -23.89
C THR A 513 -3.18 -31.33 -23.79
N SER A 514 -2.64 -31.56 -22.60
CA SER A 514 -1.72 -32.68 -22.36
C SER A 514 -1.89 -33.28 -20.98
N GLN A 515 -2.10 -34.59 -20.94
CA GLN A 515 -1.92 -35.40 -19.73
C GLN A 515 -0.54 -36.06 -19.77
N GLN A 516 0.22 -35.92 -18.69
CA GLN A 516 1.52 -36.59 -18.53
C GLN A 516 1.50 -37.54 -17.33
N ASP A 517 2.26 -38.63 -17.43
CA ASP A 517 2.50 -39.59 -16.36
C ASP A 517 1.22 -40.15 -15.73
N THR A 518 1.15 -40.19 -14.40
CA THR A 518 0.02 -40.68 -13.61
C THR A 518 -1.00 -39.61 -13.26
N SER A 519 -0.87 -38.40 -13.82
CA SER A 519 -1.77 -37.29 -13.49
C SER A 519 -3.18 -37.55 -13.99
N ILE A 520 -4.15 -36.81 -13.46
CA ILE A 520 -5.53 -36.86 -13.92
C ILE A 520 -5.82 -35.58 -14.70
N PHE A 521 -6.26 -35.73 -15.96
CA PHE A 521 -6.78 -34.64 -16.76
C PHE A 521 -8.26 -34.91 -17.08
N ASN A 522 -9.15 -34.10 -16.53
CA ASN A 522 -10.59 -34.16 -16.77
C ASN A 522 -11.04 -32.99 -17.64
N LEU A 523 -11.89 -33.27 -18.63
CA LEU A 523 -12.56 -32.28 -19.47
C LEU A 523 -14.05 -32.28 -19.12
N GLN A 524 -14.55 -31.15 -18.61
CA GLN A 524 -15.96 -31.03 -18.19
C GLN A 524 -16.90 -31.38 -19.34
N GLY A 525 -17.82 -32.32 -19.11
CA GLY A 525 -18.81 -32.75 -20.12
C GLY A 525 -18.27 -33.65 -21.23
N PHE A 526 -16.99 -34.05 -21.19
CA PHE A 526 -16.42 -34.99 -22.15
C PHE A 526 -16.76 -36.45 -21.76
N ALA A 527 -17.35 -37.19 -22.68
CA ALA A 527 -17.76 -38.59 -22.46
C ALA A 527 -16.61 -39.61 -22.49
N GLY A 528 -15.36 -39.16 -22.66
CA GLY A 528 -14.18 -39.99 -22.85
C GLY A 528 -13.95 -40.42 -24.30
N GLY A 529 -12.70 -40.72 -24.64
CA GLY A 529 -12.32 -41.13 -25.99
C GLY A 529 -10.82 -41.13 -26.22
N ASP A 530 -10.41 -41.30 -27.48
CA ASP A 530 -9.03 -41.10 -27.91
C ASP A 530 -8.71 -39.62 -28.14
N SER A 531 -7.47 -39.30 -28.54
CA SER A 531 -7.05 -37.92 -28.79
C SER A 531 -7.85 -37.22 -29.89
N SER A 532 -8.37 -37.96 -30.89
CA SER A 532 -9.20 -37.39 -31.95
C SER A 532 -10.59 -36.99 -31.42
N ALA A 533 -11.16 -37.78 -30.50
CA ALA A 533 -12.40 -37.42 -29.82
C ALA A 533 -12.23 -36.16 -28.94
N VAL A 534 -11.06 -35.98 -28.32
CA VAL A 534 -10.71 -34.79 -27.53
C VAL A 534 -10.59 -33.55 -28.41
N GLU A 535 -9.88 -33.66 -29.54
CA GLU A 535 -9.76 -32.57 -30.53
C GLU A 535 -11.15 -32.13 -31.01
N THR A 536 -12.00 -33.09 -31.39
CA THR A 536 -13.38 -32.82 -31.83
C THR A 536 -14.19 -32.11 -30.73
N PHE A 537 -14.01 -32.52 -29.47
CA PHE A 537 -14.68 -31.89 -28.33
C PHE A 537 -14.21 -30.45 -28.11
N ILE A 538 -12.91 -30.18 -28.18
CA ILE A 538 -12.35 -28.83 -28.00
C ILE A 538 -12.82 -27.91 -29.13
N GLU A 539 -12.77 -28.37 -30.39
CA GLU A 539 -13.21 -27.62 -31.57
C GLU A 539 -14.73 -27.38 -31.59
N ALA A 540 -15.53 -28.26 -30.97
CA ALA A 540 -16.97 -28.04 -30.82
C ALA A 540 -17.30 -26.92 -29.82
N ASN A 541 -16.42 -26.65 -28.86
CA ASN A 541 -16.63 -25.66 -27.79
C ASN A 541 -15.84 -24.35 -28.01
N ASN A 542 -14.89 -24.32 -28.96
CA ASN A 542 -14.01 -23.17 -29.20
C ASN A 542 -13.85 -22.88 -30.69
N THR A 543 -13.25 -21.74 -31.01
CA THR A 543 -12.86 -21.37 -32.37
C THR A 543 -11.33 -21.40 -32.47
N GLY A 544 -10.80 -22.15 -33.43
CA GLY A 544 -9.36 -22.43 -33.57
C GLY A 544 -9.09 -23.90 -33.89
N THR A 545 -7.87 -24.23 -34.32
CA THR A 545 -7.44 -25.62 -34.51
C THR A 545 -7.01 -26.23 -33.18
N ALA A 546 -7.44 -27.45 -32.86
CA ALA A 546 -7.05 -28.14 -31.64
C ALA A 546 -6.10 -29.31 -31.92
N THR A 547 -5.20 -29.59 -30.98
CA THR A 547 -4.41 -30.82 -30.93
C THR A 547 -4.49 -31.43 -29.53
N GLY A 548 -4.85 -32.70 -29.43
CA GLY A 548 -4.88 -33.46 -28.17
C GLY A 548 -3.69 -34.41 -28.06
N MET A 549 -3.02 -34.46 -26.89
CA MET A 549 -1.98 -35.45 -26.59
C MET A 549 -2.22 -36.15 -25.23
N GLY A 550 -2.47 -37.46 -25.28
CA GLY A 550 -2.58 -38.32 -24.09
C GLY A 550 -3.88 -39.11 -24.01
N THR A 551 -4.02 -39.90 -22.94
CA THR A 551 -5.28 -40.55 -22.55
C THR A 551 -5.99 -39.59 -21.61
N TYR A 552 -7.27 -39.29 -21.83
CA TYR A 552 -8.01 -38.31 -21.04
C TYR A 552 -9.11 -38.99 -20.22
N GLY A 553 -9.31 -38.52 -18.99
CA GLY A 553 -10.30 -39.08 -18.08
C GLY A 553 -11.74 -38.77 -18.48
N ILE A 554 -12.67 -39.60 -18.00
CA ILE A 554 -14.10 -39.28 -17.90
C ILE A 554 -14.31 -38.74 -16.50
N GLY A 555 -14.80 -37.51 -16.37
CA GLY A 555 -15.14 -36.96 -15.06
C GLY A 555 -15.85 -35.62 -15.21
N ASP A 556 -17.01 -35.50 -14.56
CA ASP A 556 -17.50 -34.18 -14.20
C ASP A 556 -16.45 -33.55 -13.29
N CYS A 557 -15.99 -32.35 -13.62
CA CYS A 557 -15.35 -31.45 -12.68
C CYS A 557 -16.28 -31.36 -11.49
N VAL A 558 -15.91 -32.06 -10.42
CA VAL A 558 -16.58 -31.90 -9.14
C VAL A 558 -16.17 -30.51 -8.68
N THR A 559 -17.00 -29.51 -8.99
CA THR A 559 -16.95 -28.23 -8.28
C THR A 559 -17.09 -28.56 -6.79
N PRO A 560 -16.10 -28.23 -5.95
CA PRO A 560 -16.25 -28.32 -4.50
C PRO A 560 -17.45 -27.52 -3.99
#